data_AF-A0A535WAJ6-F1
#
_entry.id   AF-A0A535WAJ6-F1
#
_cell.length_a   1.000
_cell.length_b   1.000
_cell.length_c   1.000
_cell.angle_alpha   90.00
_cell.angle_beta   90.00
_cell.angle_gamma   90.00
#
_symmetry.space_group_name_H-M   'P 1'
#
loop_
_entity.id
_entity.type
_entity.pdbx_description
1 polymer ?
#
loop_
_entity_poly.entity_id
_entity_poly.type
_entity_poly.pdbx_seq_one_letter_code
_entity_poly.pdbx_strand_id
1 'polypeptide(L)'
;MAAVTVERDPRFLVFASLVLVALALGFKSELVSPGRVWFLAAGLLAVAAPALFGYLRAESGASLPAVEYYVPAVLGALAVAGLSLIIPEWWRYGLAVLVFGTCFMVSSRLDFIRLADQAKRGHHFMQESILAVAMVGGFVAVLSSPFNLALKLAWIGIISVLAAFRSFRVSGDPIPPRRAFLFALIVAQVVTFFAWAIFFYLQGVAEGVFAGMLLLAWYINRGVIRHTAEESLNRHVVMEYGLFAVLLAFLFFSSYRPGG
;
A
#
# COMPACT_ATOMS: atom_id res chain seq x y z
N MET A 1 34.84 19.74 -6.88
CA MET A 1 34.13 19.12 -8.01
C MET A 1 32.65 19.32 -7.75
N ALA A 2 31.98 20.21 -8.48
CA ALA A 2 30.55 20.43 -8.32
C ALA A 2 29.82 19.17 -8.82
N ALA A 3 29.04 18.52 -7.97
CA ALA A 3 28.16 17.45 -8.39
C ALA A 3 27.14 18.06 -9.36
N VAL A 4 27.23 17.70 -10.64
CA VAL A 4 26.18 17.99 -11.61
C VAL A 4 24.96 17.20 -11.11
N THR A 5 24.00 17.89 -10.50
CA THR A 5 22.69 17.33 -10.21
C THR A 5 21.99 17.09 -11.54
N VAL A 6 22.20 15.91 -12.11
CA VAL A 6 21.53 15.49 -13.33
C VAL A 6 20.06 15.33 -13.00
N GLU A 7 19.25 16.33 -13.36
CA GLU A 7 17.80 16.23 -13.26
C GLU A 7 17.36 15.02 -14.11
N ARG A 8 16.98 13.92 -13.46
CA ARG A 8 16.62 12.70 -14.16
C ARG A 8 15.37 12.90 -15.00
N ASP A 9 15.45 12.42 -16.24
CA ASP A 9 14.38 12.52 -17.22
C ASP A 9 13.10 11.81 -16.71
N PRO A 10 12.02 12.56 -16.42
CA PRO A 10 10.76 11.98 -15.98
C PRO A 10 10.11 11.09 -17.05
N ARG A 11 10.51 11.22 -18.32
CA ARG A 11 9.99 10.40 -19.43
C ARG A 11 10.27 8.91 -19.23
N PHE A 12 11.34 8.55 -18.53
CA PHE A 12 11.61 7.15 -18.19
C PHE A 12 10.52 6.55 -17.31
N LEU A 13 10.07 7.27 -16.26
CA LEU A 13 8.98 6.80 -15.41
C LEU A 13 7.65 6.76 -16.14
N VAL A 14 7.40 7.72 -17.03
CA VAL A 14 6.22 7.70 -17.91
C VAL A 14 6.24 6.43 -18.78
N PHE A 15 7.36 6.13 -19.43
CA PHE A 15 7.51 4.93 -20.24
C PHE A 15 7.30 3.65 -19.41
N ALA A 16 7.98 3.54 -18.26
CA ALA A 16 7.83 2.38 -17.37
C ALA A 16 6.37 2.21 -16.90
N SER A 17 5.70 3.31 -16.54
CA SER A 17 4.29 3.31 -16.18
C SER A 17 3.41 2.83 -17.34
N LEU A 18 3.64 3.30 -18.57
CA LEU A 18 2.89 2.86 -19.75
C LEU A 18 3.09 1.37 -20.03
N VAL A 19 4.31 0.86 -19.87
CA VAL A 19 4.60 -0.59 -20.01
C VAL A 19 3.85 -1.38 -18.94
N LEU A 20 3.85 -0.94 -17.68
CA LEU A 20 3.10 -1.60 -16.60
C LEU A 20 1.58 -1.59 -16.86
N VAL A 21 1.04 -0.48 -17.36
CA VAL A 21 -0.38 -0.36 -17.76
C VAL A 21 -0.70 -1.33 -18.90
N ALA A 22 0.13 -1.36 -19.94
CA ALA A 22 -0.06 -2.26 -21.08
C ALA A 22 -0.01 -3.74 -20.67
N LEU A 23 0.94 -4.10 -19.81
CA LEU A 23 1.04 -5.45 -19.25
C LEU A 23 -0.18 -5.80 -18.42
N ALA A 24 -0.61 -4.92 -17.51
CA ALA A 24 -1.79 -5.17 -16.69
C ALA A 24 -3.06 -5.39 -17.54
N LEU A 25 -3.28 -4.57 -18.56
CA LEU A 25 -4.40 -4.71 -19.49
C LEU A 25 -4.31 -6.00 -20.31
N GLY A 26 -3.12 -6.36 -20.80
CA GLY A 26 -2.91 -7.56 -21.60
C GLY A 26 -3.08 -8.88 -20.84
N PHE A 27 -3.02 -8.85 -19.50
CA PHE A 27 -3.11 -10.03 -18.64
C PHE A 27 -4.35 -10.02 -17.73
N LYS A 28 -5.41 -9.28 -18.09
CA LYS A 28 -6.69 -9.35 -17.36
C LYS A 28 -7.15 -10.81 -17.25
N SER A 29 -7.74 -11.20 -16.11
CA SER A 29 -8.12 -12.57 -15.77
C SER A 29 -9.03 -13.28 -16.79
N GLU A 30 -9.80 -12.57 -17.63
CA GLU A 30 -10.54 -13.21 -18.72
C GLU A 30 -9.62 -13.85 -19.78
N LEU A 31 -8.38 -13.37 -19.87
CA LEU A 31 -7.33 -13.88 -20.76
C LEU A 31 -6.43 -14.93 -20.07
N VAL A 32 -6.56 -15.10 -18.74
CA VAL A 32 -5.63 -15.92 -17.93
C VAL A 32 -6.40 -16.64 -16.83
N SER A 33 -6.23 -17.97 -16.69
CA SER A 33 -7.00 -18.73 -15.69
C SER A 33 -6.95 -18.12 -14.27
N PRO A 34 -8.01 -18.24 -13.44
CA PRO A 34 -8.11 -17.54 -12.14
C PRO A 34 -6.94 -17.79 -11.19
N GLY A 35 -6.35 -18.99 -11.21
CA GLY A 35 -5.15 -19.30 -10.41
C GLY A 35 -3.87 -18.60 -10.89
N ARG A 36 -3.85 -18.11 -12.13
CA ARG A 36 -2.70 -17.45 -12.75
C ARG A 36 -2.68 -15.94 -12.59
N VAL A 37 -3.71 -15.34 -11.99
CA VAL A 37 -3.73 -13.89 -11.74
C VAL A 37 -2.58 -13.44 -10.83
N TRP A 38 -2.06 -14.31 -9.97
CA TRP A 38 -0.87 -13.98 -9.17
C TRP A 38 0.43 -13.92 -10.02
N PHE A 39 0.46 -14.53 -11.20
CA PHE A 39 1.53 -14.29 -12.17
C PHE A 39 1.47 -12.89 -12.77
N LEU A 40 0.30 -12.24 -12.82
CA LEU A 40 0.19 -10.84 -13.20
C LEU A 40 0.93 -9.95 -12.19
N ALA A 41 0.70 -10.17 -10.88
CA ALA A 41 1.44 -9.45 -9.84
C ALA A 41 2.96 -9.66 -9.98
N ALA A 42 3.39 -10.92 -10.20
CA ALA A 42 4.80 -11.24 -10.41
C ALA A 42 5.38 -10.59 -11.68
N GLY A 43 4.65 -10.58 -12.79
CA GLY A 43 5.05 -9.97 -14.05
C GLY A 43 5.15 -8.45 -13.96
N LEU A 44 4.18 -7.80 -13.29
CA LEU A 44 4.25 -6.38 -12.98
C LEU A 44 5.47 -6.07 -12.12
N LEU A 45 5.76 -6.88 -11.11
CA LEU A 45 6.94 -6.69 -10.26
C LEU A 45 8.26 -6.94 -10.99
N ALA A 46 8.29 -7.89 -11.93
CA ALA A 46 9.45 -8.15 -12.77
C ALA A 46 9.82 -6.96 -13.67
N VAL A 47 8.88 -6.05 -13.93
CA VAL A 47 9.14 -4.79 -14.66
C VAL A 47 9.31 -3.61 -13.71
N ALA A 48 8.43 -3.48 -12.72
CA ALA A 48 8.40 -2.37 -11.78
C ALA A 48 9.66 -2.32 -10.91
N ALA A 49 10.15 -3.46 -10.42
CA ALA A 49 11.31 -3.50 -9.54
C ALA A 49 12.61 -3.12 -10.27
N PRO A 50 12.95 -3.65 -11.46
CA PRO A 50 14.11 -3.18 -12.22
C PRO A 50 13.98 -1.71 -12.66
N ALA A 51 12.78 -1.26 -13.04
CA ALA A 51 12.56 0.14 -13.40
C ALA A 51 12.80 1.07 -12.21
N LEU A 52 12.25 0.74 -11.03
CA LEU A 52 12.51 1.48 -9.79
C LEU A 52 13.98 1.44 -9.39
N PHE A 53 14.60 0.27 -9.42
CA PHE A 53 16.01 0.11 -9.10
C PHE A 53 16.86 1.00 -10.01
N GLY A 54 16.67 0.88 -11.33
CA GLY A 54 17.36 1.68 -12.32
C GLY A 54 17.07 3.18 -12.15
N TYR A 55 15.88 3.56 -11.69
CA TYR A 55 15.50 4.94 -11.43
C TYR A 55 16.16 5.54 -10.18
N LEU A 56 16.13 4.82 -9.07
CA LEU A 56 16.58 5.30 -7.75
C LEU A 56 18.08 5.08 -7.50
N ARG A 57 18.72 4.12 -8.19
CA ARG A 57 20.13 3.77 -7.98
C ARG A 57 21.08 4.96 -8.15
N ALA A 58 20.75 5.91 -9.02
CA ALA A 58 21.60 7.10 -9.22
C ALA A 58 21.74 7.95 -7.95
N GLU A 59 20.65 8.17 -7.22
CA GLU A 59 20.65 8.99 -5.99
C GLU A 59 20.92 8.15 -4.73
N SER A 60 20.87 6.82 -4.84
CA SER A 60 21.23 5.93 -3.73
C SER A 60 22.74 5.85 -3.49
N GLY A 61 23.56 6.50 -4.33
CA GLY A 61 25.01 6.51 -4.22
C GLY A 61 25.62 5.11 -4.28
N ALA A 62 26.53 4.79 -3.34
CA ALA A 62 27.17 3.48 -3.28
C ALA A 62 26.22 2.37 -2.78
N SER A 63 25.20 2.71 -1.98
CA SER A 63 24.27 1.75 -1.38
C SER A 63 23.09 1.43 -2.29
N LEU A 64 22.53 0.23 -2.13
CA LEU A 64 21.33 -0.17 -2.87
C LEU A 64 20.13 0.65 -2.37
N PRO A 65 19.16 1.00 -3.25
CA PRO A 65 17.92 1.62 -2.80
C PRO A 65 17.24 0.73 -1.74
N ALA A 66 16.84 1.33 -0.62
CA ALA A 66 16.22 0.61 0.48
C ALA A 66 14.92 -0.10 0.04
N VAL A 67 14.61 -1.23 0.67
CA VAL A 67 13.43 -2.07 0.34
C VAL A 67 12.11 -1.29 0.49
N GLU A 68 12.08 -0.30 1.39
CA GLU A 68 10.96 0.59 1.67
C GLU A 68 10.41 1.29 0.42
N TYR A 69 11.28 1.60 -0.55
CA TYR A 69 10.92 2.28 -1.79
C TYR A 69 10.15 1.39 -2.77
N TYR A 70 10.27 0.07 -2.64
CA TYR A 70 9.58 -0.89 -3.51
C TYR A 70 8.18 -1.25 -3.02
N VAL A 71 7.86 -0.95 -1.75
CA VAL A 71 6.59 -1.34 -1.12
C VAL A 71 5.34 -0.88 -1.90
N PRO A 72 5.20 0.37 -2.39
CA PRO A 72 4.00 0.78 -3.12
C PRO A 72 3.85 0.06 -4.45
N ALA A 73 4.96 -0.26 -5.12
CA ALA A 73 4.92 -1.05 -6.34
C ALA A 73 4.46 -2.48 -6.06
N VAL A 74 4.95 -3.11 -4.99
CA VAL A 74 4.49 -4.43 -4.53
C VAL A 74 2.99 -4.41 -4.22
N LEU A 75 2.55 -3.47 -3.38
CA LEU A 75 1.15 -3.37 -2.97
C LEU A 75 0.23 -3.00 -4.15
N GLY A 76 0.67 -2.10 -5.03
CA GLY A 76 -0.06 -1.74 -6.22
C GLY A 76 -0.18 -2.88 -7.23
N ALA A 77 0.88 -3.67 -7.43
CA ALA A 77 0.85 -4.84 -8.29
C ALA A 77 -0.10 -5.93 -7.75
N LEU A 78 -0.09 -6.16 -6.42
CA LEU A 78 -1.03 -7.06 -5.75
C LEU A 78 -2.48 -6.57 -5.90
N ALA A 79 -2.70 -5.26 -5.71
CA ALA A 79 -4.01 -4.63 -5.88
C ALA A 79 -4.54 -4.82 -7.32
N VAL A 80 -3.75 -4.46 -8.33
CA VAL A 80 -4.15 -4.60 -9.75
C VAL A 80 -4.40 -6.05 -10.12
N ALA A 81 -3.58 -6.97 -9.63
CA ALA A 81 -3.79 -8.39 -9.85
C ALA A 81 -5.13 -8.83 -9.25
N GLY A 82 -5.39 -8.59 -7.97
CA GLY A 82 -6.66 -9.01 -7.38
C GLY A 82 -7.88 -8.31 -7.95
N LEU A 83 -7.80 -7.01 -8.26
CA LEU A 83 -8.90 -6.28 -8.90
C LEU A 83 -9.25 -6.85 -10.28
N SER A 84 -8.30 -7.48 -10.98
CA SER A 84 -8.57 -8.16 -12.25
C SER A 84 -9.52 -9.35 -12.10
N LEU A 85 -9.66 -9.93 -10.90
CA LEU A 85 -10.62 -11.02 -10.62
C LEU A 85 -12.02 -10.51 -10.32
N ILE A 86 -12.13 -9.29 -9.78
CA ILE A 86 -13.35 -8.77 -9.15
C ILE A 86 -14.09 -7.81 -10.09
N ILE A 87 -13.35 -7.10 -10.95
CA ILE A 87 -13.90 -6.09 -11.86
C ILE A 87 -14.09 -6.69 -13.26
N PRO A 88 -15.32 -7.11 -13.63
CA PRO A 88 -15.58 -7.64 -14.96
C PRO A 88 -15.56 -6.53 -16.02
N GLU A 89 -15.96 -5.30 -15.69
CA GLU A 89 -16.02 -4.24 -16.70
C GLU A 89 -14.63 -3.73 -17.10
N TRP A 90 -14.26 -3.92 -18.36
CA TRP A 90 -12.95 -3.53 -18.91
C TRP A 90 -12.61 -2.06 -18.68
N TRP A 91 -13.57 -1.15 -18.74
CA TRP A 91 -13.32 0.28 -18.52
C TRP A 91 -13.00 0.59 -17.05
N ARG A 92 -13.68 -0.07 -16.09
CA ARG A 92 -13.41 0.10 -14.65
C ARG A 92 -12.06 -0.48 -14.28
N TYR A 93 -11.74 -1.66 -14.84
CA TYR A 93 -10.42 -2.25 -14.67
C TYR A 93 -9.34 -1.37 -15.30
N GLY A 94 -9.58 -0.85 -16.51
CA GLY A 94 -8.68 0.08 -17.19
C GLY A 94 -8.41 1.34 -16.38
N LEU A 95 -9.43 1.93 -15.75
CA LEU A 95 -9.25 3.04 -14.82
C LEU A 95 -8.39 2.65 -13.61
N ALA A 96 -8.63 1.50 -12.98
CA ALA A 96 -7.82 1.04 -11.86
C ALA A 96 -6.35 0.83 -12.24
N VAL A 97 -6.10 0.28 -13.43
CA VAL A 97 -4.75 0.10 -13.98
C VAL A 97 -4.07 1.44 -14.29
N LEU A 98 -4.80 2.42 -14.84
CA LEU A 98 -4.28 3.77 -15.08
C LEU A 98 -3.95 4.49 -13.77
N VAL A 99 -4.79 4.34 -12.75
CA VAL A 99 -4.52 4.85 -11.39
C VAL A 99 -3.25 4.21 -10.84
N PHE A 100 -3.09 2.89 -10.97
CA PHE A 100 -1.86 2.19 -10.56
C PHE A 100 -0.61 2.73 -11.27
N GLY A 101 -0.63 2.86 -12.60
CA GLY A 101 0.50 3.42 -13.36
C GLY A 101 0.85 4.84 -12.91
N THR A 102 -0.18 5.68 -12.74
CA THR A 102 -0.01 7.06 -12.26
C THR A 102 0.58 7.09 -10.85
N CYS A 103 0.05 6.29 -9.92
CA CYS A 103 0.55 6.16 -8.56
C CYS A 103 1.99 5.62 -8.53
N PHE A 104 2.33 4.65 -9.38
CA PHE A 104 3.69 4.14 -9.53
C PHE A 104 4.64 5.26 -9.97
N MET A 105 4.30 5.98 -11.03
CA MET A 105 5.10 7.10 -11.53
C MET A 105 5.30 8.18 -10.47
N VAL A 106 4.21 8.65 -9.85
CA VAL A 106 4.25 9.72 -8.85
C VAL A 106 5.03 9.26 -7.62
N SER A 107 4.75 8.07 -7.08
CA SER A 107 5.47 7.54 -5.91
C SER A 107 6.97 7.41 -6.20
N SER A 108 7.34 6.88 -7.36
CA SER A 108 8.75 6.74 -7.77
C SER A 108 9.46 8.09 -7.85
N ARG A 109 8.78 9.10 -8.40
CA ARG A 109 9.33 10.46 -8.50
C ARG A 109 9.49 11.10 -7.12
N LEU A 110 8.52 10.94 -6.24
CA LEU A 110 8.58 11.47 -4.87
C LEU A 110 9.69 10.77 -4.06
N ASP A 111 9.87 9.47 -4.24
CA ASP A 111 10.96 8.70 -3.61
C ASP A 111 12.34 9.18 -4.10
N PHE A 112 12.48 9.47 -5.40
CA PHE A 112 13.70 10.10 -5.94
C PHE A 112 13.95 11.50 -5.37
N ILE A 113 12.94 12.38 -5.37
CA ILE A 113 13.05 13.74 -4.82
C ILE A 113 13.46 13.69 -3.35
N ARG A 114 12.98 12.69 -2.62
CA ARG A 114 13.37 12.46 -1.24
C ARG A 114 14.81 12.02 -1.09
N LEU A 115 15.27 11.05 -1.89
CA LEU A 115 16.67 10.61 -1.89
C LEU A 115 17.64 11.75 -2.24
N ALA A 116 17.19 12.70 -3.06
CA ALA A 116 17.92 13.92 -3.38
C ALA A 116 17.83 15.01 -2.29
N ASP A 117 17.28 14.72 -1.11
CA ASP A 117 17.04 15.64 0.01
C ASP A 117 16.22 16.89 -0.36
N GLN A 118 15.29 16.75 -1.31
CA GLN A 118 14.42 17.81 -1.83
C GLN A 118 12.94 17.63 -1.43
N ALA A 119 12.66 16.80 -0.42
CA ALA A 119 11.29 16.51 0.00
C ALA A 119 10.59 17.74 0.64
N LYS A 120 9.32 17.95 0.25
CA LYS A 120 8.43 18.98 0.81
C LYS A 120 7.31 18.31 1.59
N ARG A 121 6.65 19.04 2.51
CA ARG A 121 5.51 18.53 3.30
C ARG A 121 4.42 17.87 2.45
N GLY A 122 4.05 18.48 1.32
CA GLY A 122 3.05 17.93 0.40
C GLY A 122 3.46 16.60 -0.26
N HIS A 123 4.76 16.33 -0.40
CA HIS A 123 5.26 15.06 -0.96
C HIS A 123 4.96 13.90 -0.01
N HIS A 124 5.11 14.10 1.30
CA HIS A 124 4.79 13.08 2.29
C HIS A 124 3.31 12.73 2.31
N PHE A 125 2.44 13.73 2.25
CA PHE A 125 0.99 13.51 2.16
C PHE A 125 0.62 12.68 0.93
N MET A 126 1.22 12.99 -0.23
CA MET A 126 0.97 12.25 -1.46
C MET A 126 1.51 10.81 -1.40
N GLN A 127 2.71 10.60 -0.84
CA GLN A 127 3.29 9.26 -0.64
C GLN A 127 2.40 8.39 0.26
N GLU A 128 1.89 8.95 1.36
CA GLU A 128 0.97 8.27 2.27
C GLU A 128 -0.38 7.98 1.64
N SER A 129 -0.92 8.92 0.84
CA SER A 129 -2.18 8.73 0.13
C SER A 129 -2.07 7.60 -0.90
N ILE A 130 -0.98 7.57 -1.68
CA ILE A 130 -0.71 6.49 -2.64
C ILE A 130 -0.57 5.14 -1.92
N LEU A 131 0.13 5.12 -0.78
CA LEU A 131 0.28 3.92 0.03
C LEU A 131 -1.07 3.42 0.54
N ALA A 132 -1.92 4.31 1.05
CA ALA A 132 -3.27 3.97 1.52
C ALA A 132 -4.14 3.40 0.40
N VAL A 133 -4.11 4.00 -0.80
CA VAL A 133 -4.83 3.49 -1.98
C VAL A 133 -4.33 2.08 -2.36
N ALA A 134 -3.02 1.87 -2.40
CA ALA A 134 -2.43 0.58 -2.70
C ALA A 134 -2.78 -0.49 -1.64
N MET A 135 -2.80 -0.10 -0.36
CA MET A 135 -3.24 -0.98 0.74
C MET A 135 -4.70 -1.39 0.61
N VAL A 136 -5.61 -0.44 0.36
CA VAL A 136 -7.04 -0.75 0.18
C VAL A 136 -7.24 -1.71 -0.99
N GLY A 137 -6.60 -1.43 -2.12
CA GLY A 137 -6.64 -2.33 -3.27
C GLY A 137 -6.08 -3.72 -2.95
N GLY A 138 -4.97 -3.79 -2.20
CA GLY A 138 -4.38 -5.04 -1.74
C GLY A 138 -5.28 -5.81 -0.76
N PHE A 139 -5.96 -5.13 0.16
CA PHE A 139 -6.92 -5.76 1.06
C PHE A 139 -8.12 -6.30 0.29
N VAL A 140 -8.73 -5.51 -0.60
CA VAL A 140 -9.82 -5.99 -1.47
C VAL A 140 -9.39 -7.21 -2.27
N ALA A 141 -8.19 -7.17 -2.88
CA ALA A 141 -7.62 -8.29 -3.62
C ALA A 141 -7.53 -9.58 -2.78
N VAL A 142 -7.05 -9.49 -1.54
CA VAL A 142 -6.95 -10.64 -0.63
C VAL A 142 -8.33 -11.11 -0.16
N LEU A 143 -9.23 -10.18 0.16
CA LEU A 143 -10.56 -10.49 0.66
C LEU A 143 -11.39 -11.25 -0.37
N SER A 144 -11.32 -10.87 -1.65
CA SER A 144 -12.04 -11.53 -2.73
C SER A 144 -11.31 -12.74 -3.33
N SER A 145 -10.08 -13.02 -2.88
CA SER A 145 -9.34 -14.20 -3.32
C SER A 145 -9.98 -15.50 -2.80
N PRO A 146 -9.79 -16.64 -3.50
CA PRO A 146 -10.26 -17.96 -3.04
C PRO A 146 -9.37 -18.57 -1.94
N PHE A 147 -8.52 -17.76 -1.28
CA PHE A 147 -7.67 -18.24 -0.20
C PHE A 147 -8.49 -18.69 1.01
N ASN A 148 -7.99 -19.70 1.72
CA ASN A 148 -8.53 -20.05 3.02
C ASN A 148 -8.28 -18.92 4.04
N LEU A 149 -8.99 -18.95 5.17
CA LEU A 149 -8.91 -17.90 6.19
C LEU A 149 -7.47 -17.65 6.67
N ALA A 150 -6.69 -18.70 6.90
CA ALA A 150 -5.30 -18.57 7.37
C ALA A 150 -4.43 -17.79 6.37
N LEU A 151 -4.55 -18.09 5.08
CA LEU A 151 -3.84 -17.39 4.02
C LEU A 151 -4.33 -15.94 3.86
N LYS A 152 -5.63 -15.68 3.99
CA LYS A 152 -6.16 -14.30 3.97
C LYS A 152 -5.58 -13.47 5.11
N LEU A 153 -5.58 -14.01 6.34
CA LEU A 153 -5.01 -13.34 7.50
C LEU A 153 -3.50 -13.12 7.35
N ALA A 154 -2.76 -14.11 6.83
CA ALA A 154 -1.32 -13.98 6.57
C ALA A 154 -1.03 -12.85 5.58
N TRP A 155 -1.76 -12.77 4.47
CA TRP A 155 -1.58 -11.70 3.48
C TRP A 155 -2.01 -10.32 3.99
N ILE A 156 -3.09 -10.23 4.76
CA ILE A 156 -3.48 -8.98 5.44
C ILE A 156 -2.36 -8.51 6.38
N GLY A 157 -1.77 -9.44 7.13
CA GLY A 157 -0.60 -9.18 7.97
C GLY A 157 0.59 -8.67 7.17
N ILE A 158 0.98 -9.36 6.09
CA ILE A 158 2.11 -8.97 5.22
C ILE A 158 1.89 -7.57 4.63
N ILE A 159 0.71 -7.30 4.06
CA ILE A 159 0.37 -5.98 3.51
C ILE A 159 0.52 -4.89 4.59
N SER A 160 0.01 -5.17 5.79
CA SER A 160 0.05 -4.24 6.92
C SER A 160 1.47 -3.97 7.40
N VAL A 161 2.32 -5.02 7.50
CA VAL A 161 3.74 -4.89 7.87
C VAL A 161 4.47 -4.05 6.84
N LEU A 162 4.35 -4.39 5.56
CA LEU A 162 5.07 -3.69 4.49
C LEU A 162 4.71 -2.20 4.46
N ALA A 163 3.42 -1.89 4.54
CA ALA A 163 2.96 -0.52 4.54
C ALA A 163 3.39 0.24 5.81
N ALA A 164 3.24 -0.35 7.00
CA ALA A 164 3.66 0.29 8.25
C ALA A 164 5.18 0.52 8.27
N PHE A 165 5.96 -0.47 7.82
CA PHE A 165 7.40 -0.37 7.73
C PHE A 165 7.83 0.78 6.82
N ARG A 166 7.26 0.87 5.60
CA ARG A 166 7.50 2.02 4.72
C ARG A 166 7.11 3.34 5.39
N SER A 167 5.93 3.40 6.00
CA SER A 167 5.43 4.64 6.62
C SER A 167 6.34 5.14 7.75
N PHE A 168 6.86 4.25 8.60
CA PHE A 168 7.80 4.61 9.68
C PHE A 168 9.19 4.99 9.18
N ARG A 169 9.63 4.46 8.04
CA ARG A 169 10.96 4.72 7.49
C ARG A 169 11.00 5.95 6.59
N VAL A 170 9.91 6.17 5.87
CA VAL A 170 9.79 7.20 4.85
C VAL A 170 8.97 8.36 5.40
N SER A 171 7.76 8.21 5.91
CA SER A 171 7.01 9.41 6.28
C SER A 171 7.64 10.12 7.48
N GLY A 172 7.70 11.46 7.45
CA GLY A 172 8.31 12.34 8.48
C GLY A 172 9.72 11.92 8.92
N ASP A 173 9.99 12.02 10.23
CA ASP A 173 11.29 11.71 10.81
C ASP A 173 11.59 10.20 10.74
N PRO A 174 12.67 9.77 10.05
CA PRO A 174 12.92 8.35 9.83
C PRO A 174 13.20 7.59 11.13
N ILE A 175 12.36 6.61 11.45
CA ILE A 175 12.59 5.71 12.57
C ILE A 175 13.70 4.70 12.19
N PRO A 176 14.65 4.36 13.10
CA PRO A 176 15.69 3.38 12.82
C PRO A 176 15.12 2.00 12.39
N PRO A 177 15.76 1.27 11.45
CA PRO A 177 15.19 0.08 10.81
C PRO A 177 14.67 -0.99 11.79
N ARG A 178 15.43 -1.30 12.84
CA ARG A 178 15.04 -2.30 13.84
C ARG A 178 13.77 -1.91 14.60
N ARG A 179 13.65 -0.64 14.99
CA ARG A 179 12.46 -0.13 15.69
C ARG A 179 11.26 -0.05 14.74
N ALA A 180 11.47 0.46 13.52
CA ALA A 180 10.44 0.52 12.50
C ALA A 180 9.85 -0.86 12.17
N PHE A 181 10.69 -1.90 12.10
CA PHE A 181 10.24 -3.26 11.87
C PHE A 181 9.39 -3.80 13.04
N LEU A 182 9.85 -3.62 14.28
CA LEU A 182 9.08 -4.03 15.46
C LEU A 182 7.74 -3.30 15.55
N PHE A 183 7.72 -1.99 15.32
CA PHE A 183 6.49 -1.20 15.28
C PHE A 183 5.57 -1.65 14.15
N ALA A 184 6.10 -1.96 12.97
CA ALA A 184 5.32 -2.48 11.86
C ALA A 184 4.67 -3.83 12.17
N LEU A 185 5.37 -4.72 12.89
CA LEU A 185 4.79 -5.99 13.36
C LEU A 185 3.64 -5.76 14.35
N ILE A 186 3.77 -4.81 15.27
CA ILE A 186 2.69 -4.45 16.21
C ILE A 186 1.48 -3.91 15.45
N VAL A 187 1.70 -3.02 14.45
CA VAL A 187 0.63 -2.51 13.59
C VAL A 187 -0.09 -3.67 12.90
N ALA A 188 0.66 -4.54 12.25
CA ALA A 188 0.10 -5.65 11.50
C ALA A 188 -0.63 -6.67 12.38
N GLN A 189 -0.14 -6.94 13.60
CA GLN A 189 -0.79 -7.84 14.53
C GLN A 189 -2.20 -7.34 14.87
N VAL A 190 -2.36 -6.05 15.18
CA VAL A 190 -3.67 -5.47 15.49
C VAL A 190 -4.60 -5.50 14.27
N VAL A 191 -4.10 -5.14 13.08
CA VAL A 191 -4.92 -5.19 11.85
C VAL A 191 -5.35 -6.62 11.53
N THR A 192 -4.47 -7.60 11.70
CA THR A 192 -4.76 -9.01 11.46
C THR A 192 -5.75 -9.57 12.49
N PHE A 193 -5.59 -9.19 13.75
CA PHE A 193 -6.55 -9.53 14.80
C PHE A 193 -7.93 -8.93 14.52
N PHE A 194 -7.98 -7.67 14.08
CA PHE A 194 -9.23 -7.02 13.69
C PHE A 194 -9.86 -7.70 12.47
N ALA A 195 -9.06 -8.09 11.48
CA ALA A 195 -9.54 -8.86 10.33
C ALA A 195 -10.15 -10.20 10.75
N TRP A 196 -9.49 -10.93 11.66
CA TRP A 196 -10.03 -12.17 12.22
C TRP A 196 -11.38 -11.95 12.91
N ALA A 197 -11.49 -10.87 13.71
CA ALA A 197 -12.74 -10.52 14.39
C ALA A 197 -13.86 -10.21 13.38
N ILE A 198 -13.57 -9.45 12.31
CA ILE A 198 -14.55 -9.20 11.25
C ILE A 198 -14.98 -10.51 10.57
N PHE A 199 -14.04 -11.39 10.19
CA PHE A 199 -14.38 -12.67 9.56
C PHE A 199 -15.28 -13.55 10.44
N PHE A 200 -15.06 -13.52 11.75
CA PHE A 200 -15.78 -14.38 12.68
C PHE A 200 -17.15 -13.81 13.08
N TYR A 201 -17.23 -12.49 13.32
CA TYR A 201 -18.42 -11.84 13.88
C TYR A 201 -19.26 -11.09 12.86
N LEU A 202 -18.70 -10.68 11.73
CA LEU A 202 -19.38 -9.89 10.70
C LEU A 202 -19.47 -10.69 9.39
N GLN A 203 -20.47 -11.58 9.32
CA GLN A 203 -20.72 -12.37 8.12
C GLN A 203 -21.37 -11.51 7.02
N GLY A 204 -20.83 -11.58 5.80
CA GLY A 204 -21.42 -10.94 4.62
C GLY A 204 -21.11 -9.43 4.47
N VAL A 205 -20.06 -8.92 5.13
CA VAL A 205 -19.57 -7.55 4.88
C VAL A 205 -19.00 -7.45 3.48
N ALA A 206 -19.43 -6.43 2.73
CA ALA A 206 -18.86 -6.13 1.41
C ALA A 206 -17.35 -5.88 1.51
N GLU A 207 -16.56 -6.43 0.59
CA GLU A 207 -15.10 -6.43 0.70
C GLU A 207 -14.51 -5.01 0.73
N GLY A 208 -15.14 -4.05 0.05
CA GLY A 208 -14.73 -2.65 0.11
C GLY A 208 -14.91 -2.03 1.50
N VAL A 209 -16.01 -2.33 2.19
CA VAL A 209 -16.27 -1.85 3.56
C VAL A 209 -15.28 -2.49 4.53
N PHE A 210 -15.06 -3.80 4.40
CA PHE A 210 -14.06 -4.54 5.18
C PHE A 210 -12.66 -3.94 4.95
N ALA A 211 -12.22 -3.74 3.71
CA ALA A 211 -10.94 -3.12 3.42
C ALA A 211 -10.81 -1.70 4.02
N GLY A 212 -11.89 -0.92 4.02
CA GLY A 212 -11.95 0.38 4.68
C GLY A 212 -11.75 0.29 6.20
N MET A 213 -12.39 -0.68 6.86
CA MET A 213 -12.17 -0.94 8.29
C MET A 213 -10.71 -1.32 8.58
N LEU A 214 -10.09 -2.16 7.73
CA LEU A 214 -8.69 -2.53 7.89
C LEU A 214 -7.74 -1.34 7.69
N LEU A 215 -8.02 -0.47 6.72
CA LEU A 215 -7.27 0.76 6.52
C LEU A 215 -7.37 1.67 7.75
N LEU A 216 -8.57 1.85 8.32
CA LEU A 216 -8.76 2.66 9.52
C LEU A 216 -8.01 2.05 10.72
N ALA A 217 -8.14 0.75 10.95
CA ALA A 217 -7.40 0.05 12.00
C ALA A 217 -5.88 0.23 11.85
N TRP A 218 -5.39 0.12 10.61
CA TRP A 218 -3.98 0.34 10.29
C TRP A 218 -3.57 1.80 10.55
N TYR A 219 -4.33 2.77 10.06
CA TYR A 219 -4.05 4.20 10.18
C TYR A 219 -4.00 4.64 11.64
N ILE A 220 -5.00 4.25 12.43
CA ILE A 220 -5.08 4.58 13.86
C ILE A 220 -3.89 4.01 14.60
N ASN A 221 -3.64 2.71 14.46
CA ASN A 221 -2.58 2.06 15.24
C ASN A 221 -1.19 2.58 14.84
N ARG A 222 -0.92 2.71 13.53
CA ARG A 222 0.32 3.27 13.03
C ARG A 222 0.53 4.71 13.51
N GLY A 223 -0.52 5.53 13.48
CA GLY A 223 -0.50 6.91 13.94
C GLY A 223 -0.17 7.04 15.43
N VAL A 224 -0.84 6.27 16.28
CA VAL A 224 -0.60 6.26 17.73
C VAL A 224 0.84 5.85 18.05
N ILE A 225 1.34 4.79 17.42
CA ILE A 225 2.73 4.33 17.65
C ILE A 225 3.72 5.40 17.19
N ARG A 226 3.48 6.03 16.03
CA ARG A 226 4.33 7.09 15.52
C ARG A 226 4.39 8.30 16.46
N HIS A 227 3.24 8.83 16.84
CA HIS A 227 3.18 10.02 17.70
C HIS A 227 3.70 9.74 19.12
N THR A 228 3.59 8.49 19.59
CA THR A 228 4.27 8.05 20.82
C THR A 228 5.80 8.04 20.64
N ALA A 229 6.29 7.49 19.53
CA ALA A 229 7.73 7.37 19.27
C ALA A 229 8.42 8.71 19.00
N GLU A 230 7.70 9.68 18.43
CA GLU A 230 8.17 11.03 18.14
C GLU A 230 7.88 12.02 19.29
N GLU A 231 7.29 11.56 20.40
CA GLU A 231 6.85 12.41 21.53
C GLU A 231 5.95 13.58 21.09
N SER A 232 5.20 13.39 20.00
CA SER A 232 4.35 14.41 19.38
C SER A 232 2.85 14.24 19.68
N LEU A 233 2.53 13.37 20.65
CA LEU A 233 1.17 13.16 21.15
C LEU A 233 0.63 14.44 21.80
N ASN A 234 -0.44 14.98 21.20
CA ASN A 234 -1.15 16.14 21.72
C ASN A 234 -2.67 15.92 21.67
N ARG A 235 -3.43 16.86 22.23
CA ARG A 235 -4.90 16.76 22.27
C ARG A 235 -5.54 16.65 20.88
N HIS A 236 -5.02 17.36 19.88
CA HIS A 236 -5.56 17.34 18.52
C HIS A 236 -5.36 15.97 17.87
N VAL A 237 -4.16 15.40 18.02
CA VAL A 237 -3.80 14.05 17.58
C VAL A 237 -4.74 13.01 18.23
N VAL A 238 -4.92 13.08 19.56
CA VAL A 238 -5.82 12.16 20.27
C VAL A 238 -7.27 12.28 19.77
N MET A 239 -7.76 13.50 19.53
CA MET A 239 -9.10 13.71 18.99
C MET A 239 -9.25 13.17 17.56
N GLU A 240 -8.26 13.37 16.70
CA GLU A 240 -8.27 12.86 15.32
C GLU A 240 -8.36 11.33 15.29
N TYR A 241 -7.43 10.65 15.96
CA TYR A 241 -7.40 9.19 15.99
C TYR A 241 -8.58 8.60 16.79
N GLY A 242 -9.06 9.31 17.81
CA GLY A 242 -10.28 8.97 18.52
C GLY A 242 -11.53 9.03 17.62
N LEU A 243 -11.65 10.06 16.77
CA LEU A 243 -12.75 10.16 15.80
C LEU A 243 -12.71 9.01 14.79
N PHE A 244 -11.53 8.67 14.28
CA PHE A 244 -11.38 7.51 13.39
C PHE A 244 -11.70 6.19 14.09
N ALA A 245 -11.38 6.05 15.38
CA ALA A 245 -11.77 4.88 16.16
C ALA A 245 -13.29 4.78 16.34
N VAL A 246 -13.97 5.91 16.56
CA VAL A 246 -15.44 5.97 16.60
C VAL A 246 -16.03 5.61 15.24
N LEU A 247 -15.47 6.11 14.14
CA LEU A 247 -15.90 5.74 12.79
C LEU A 247 -15.72 4.24 12.52
N LEU A 248 -14.59 3.67 12.93
CA LEU A 248 -14.33 2.23 12.82
C LEU A 248 -15.36 1.41 13.62
N ALA A 249 -15.65 1.83 14.85
CA ALA A 249 -16.68 1.18 15.67
C ALA A 249 -18.07 1.30 15.03
N PHE A 250 -18.43 2.48 14.53
CA PHE A 250 -19.68 2.70 13.82
C PHE A 250 -19.82 1.78 12.61
N LEU A 251 -18.78 1.67 11.77
CA LEU A 251 -18.77 0.76 10.63
C LEU A 251 -18.93 -0.69 11.10
N PHE A 252 -18.24 -1.09 12.17
CA PHE A 252 -18.31 -2.44 12.72
C PHE A 252 -19.73 -2.78 13.18
N PHE A 253 -20.35 -1.93 14.01
CA PHE A 253 -21.70 -2.16 14.54
C PHE A 253 -22.78 -2.06 13.46
N SER A 254 -22.66 -1.14 12.52
CA SER A 254 -23.62 -1.04 11.40
C SER A 254 -23.55 -2.23 10.44
N SER A 255 -22.40 -2.91 10.39
CA SER A 255 -22.21 -4.13 9.61
C SER A 255 -22.54 -5.40 10.40
N TYR A 256 -22.79 -5.29 11.71
CA TYR A 256 -23.11 -6.43 12.56
C TYR A 256 -24.51 -6.94 12.31
N ARG A 257 -24.61 -8.24 12.05
CA ARG A 257 -25.89 -8.96 11.98
C ARG A 257 -25.93 -9.93 13.15
N PRO A 258 -26.84 -9.74 14.13
CA PRO A 258 -27.02 -10.73 15.19
C PRO A 258 -27.39 -12.07 14.53
N GLY A 259 -26.73 -13.15 14.96
CA GLY A 259 -27.02 -14.49 14.47
C GLY A 259 -28.48 -14.85 14.75
N GLY A 260 -29.19 -15.29 13.70
CA GLY A 260 -30.45 -16.01 13.83
C GLY A 260 -30.20 -17.47 14.20
#